data_AF-A0AA39W9B5-F1
#
_entry.id   AF-A0AA39W9B5-F1
#
_cell.length_a   1.000
_cell.length_b   1.000
_cell.length_c   1.000
_cell.angle_alpha   90.00
_cell.angle_beta   90.00
_cell.angle_gamma   90.00
#
_symmetry.space_group_name_H-M   'P 1'
#
loop_
_entity.id
_entity.type
_entity.pdbx_description
1 polymer ?
#
loop_
_entity_poly.entity_id
_entity_poly.type
_entity_poly.pdbx_seq_one_letter_code
_entity_poly.pdbx_strand_id
1 'polypeptide(L)'
;MEEAKVIPVVETKDGTISVASAFAGHQEAVQDRDHKFLTKAVEEAYKGVDCGDGGPFGAVVVHNDEIVVSCHNMVLRHTDPTAHAEVTAVREACKKLNKIELSDCEIYASCEPCPMCFGAIHLSRIKRLVYGAKAEAAIAIGFDDFIADALRGTGFYQKAQLEIKRADGNGAAIAEQVFEKTKEKFRMY
;
A
#
# COMPACT_ATOMS: atom_id res chain seq x y z
N MET A 1 9.22 44.77 9.80
CA MET A 1 7.79 44.72 10.15
C MET A 1 7.08 44.22 8.92
N GLU A 2 6.79 42.91 8.88
CA GLU A 2 6.14 42.27 7.74
C GLU A 2 4.69 42.01 8.14
N GLU A 3 3.76 42.53 7.33
CA GLU A 3 2.34 42.55 7.60
C GLU A 3 1.76 41.13 7.64
N ALA A 4 1.01 40.83 8.70
CA ALA A 4 0.28 39.58 8.83
C ALA A 4 -0.82 39.52 7.75
N LYS A 5 -0.73 38.51 6.89
CA LYS A 5 -1.73 38.19 5.86
C LYS A 5 -3.07 37.85 6.55
N VAL A 6 -4.05 38.72 6.39
CA VAL A 6 -5.41 38.55 6.93
C VAL A 6 -6.07 37.35 6.24
N ILE A 7 -6.43 36.33 7.03
CA ILE A 7 -7.16 35.14 6.58
C ILE A 7 -8.63 35.56 6.33
N PRO A 8 -9.26 35.19 5.20
CA PRO A 8 -10.64 35.56 4.95
C PRO A 8 -11.56 34.76 5.89
N VAL A 9 -12.29 35.48 6.73
CA VAL A 9 -13.35 34.92 7.58
C VAL A 9 -14.62 34.84 6.73
N VAL A 10 -15.20 33.64 6.62
CA VAL A 10 -16.51 33.45 5.95
C VAL A 10 -17.52 33.10 7.03
N GLU A 11 -18.47 34.01 7.28
CA GLU A 11 -19.60 33.77 8.17
C GLU A 11 -20.67 32.92 7.46
N THR A 12 -21.10 31.83 8.09
CA THR A 12 -22.28 31.08 7.67
C THR A 12 -23.49 31.46 8.53
N LYS A 13 -24.70 31.21 7.99
CA LYS A 13 -25.99 31.73 8.48
C LYS A 13 -26.39 31.34 9.91
N ASP A 14 -25.61 30.49 10.58
CA ASP A 14 -25.87 30.03 11.96
C ASP A 14 -24.85 30.60 12.97
N GLY A 15 -24.15 31.69 12.63
CA GLY A 15 -23.29 32.42 13.56
C GLY A 15 -22.02 31.69 13.98
N THR A 16 -21.64 30.61 13.28
CA THR A 16 -20.40 29.87 13.55
C THR A 16 -19.29 30.39 12.63
N ILE A 17 -18.21 30.88 13.23
CA ILE A 17 -17.02 31.36 12.51
C ILE A 17 -16.15 30.14 12.17
N SER A 18 -16.00 29.85 10.87
CA SER A 18 -15.08 28.82 10.37
C SER A 18 -13.81 29.48 9.82
N VAL A 19 -12.64 29.04 10.29
CA VAL A 19 -11.35 29.43 9.72
C VAL A 19 -11.03 28.45 8.59
N ALA A 20 -10.86 28.96 7.35
CA ALA A 20 -10.43 28.13 6.23
C ALA A 20 -9.07 27.50 6.55
N SER A 21 -9.09 26.19 6.75
CA SER A 21 -7.95 25.39 7.15
C SER A 21 -6.94 25.28 6.01
N ALA A 22 -5.70 25.72 6.24
CA ALA A 22 -4.55 25.55 5.35
C ALA A 22 -4.18 24.06 5.08
N PHE A 23 -4.94 23.10 5.64
CA PHE A 23 -4.71 21.66 5.49
C PHE A 23 -5.35 21.04 4.25
N ALA A 24 -6.34 21.69 3.62
CA ALA A 24 -7.04 21.10 2.47
C ALA A 24 -6.07 20.80 1.29
N GLY A 25 -5.16 21.74 0.98
CA GLY A 25 -4.17 21.55 -0.08
C GLY A 25 -3.09 20.52 0.24
N HIS A 26 -2.81 20.25 1.53
CA HIS A 26 -1.87 19.21 1.94
C HIS A 26 -2.52 17.81 1.83
N GLN A 27 -3.81 17.69 2.14
CA GLN A 27 -4.58 16.45 2.00
C GLN A 27 -4.74 16.02 0.53
N GLU A 28 -5.04 16.95 -0.38
CA GLU A 28 -5.15 16.67 -1.81
C GLU A 28 -3.80 16.26 -2.44
N ALA A 29 -2.71 16.96 -2.11
CA ALA A 29 -1.37 16.64 -2.62
C ALA A 29 -0.86 15.28 -2.10
N VAL A 30 -1.19 14.93 -0.85
CA VAL A 30 -0.86 13.61 -0.27
C VAL A 30 -1.71 12.50 -0.90
N GLN A 31 -2.96 12.76 -1.27
CA GLN A 31 -3.80 11.79 -2.02
C GLN A 31 -3.25 11.51 -3.43
N ASP A 32 -2.80 12.53 -4.18
CA ASP A 32 -2.23 12.35 -5.52
C ASP A 32 -0.93 11.51 -5.48
N ARG A 33 -0.05 11.80 -4.51
CA ARG A 33 1.20 11.07 -4.33
C ARG A 33 0.98 9.58 -4.04
N ASP A 34 0.12 9.27 -3.07
CA ASP A 34 -0.16 7.88 -2.72
C ASP A 34 -0.84 7.15 -3.89
N HIS A 35 -1.73 7.84 -4.60
CA HIS A 35 -2.41 7.29 -5.76
C HIS A 35 -1.43 6.90 -6.87
N LYS A 36 -0.42 7.74 -7.15
CA LYS A 36 0.64 7.45 -8.13
C LYS A 36 1.36 6.13 -7.83
N PHE A 37 1.87 5.95 -6.60
CA PHE A 37 2.64 4.76 -6.25
C PHE A 37 1.76 3.51 -6.11
N LEU A 38 0.54 3.67 -5.62
CA LEU A 38 -0.41 2.56 -5.54
C LEU A 38 -0.85 2.09 -6.94
N THR A 39 -1.05 3.02 -7.88
CA THR A 39 -1.30 2.69 -9.29
C THR A 39 -0.18 1.83 -9.84
N LYS A 40 1.08 2.15 -9.50
CA LYS A 40 2.21 1.34 -9.91
C LYS A 40 2.21 -0.07 -9.32
N ALA A 41 1.83 -0.21 -8.04
CA ALA A 41 1.65 -1.53 -7.43
C ALA A 41 0.55 -2.34 -8.13
N VAL A 42 -0.54 -1.68 -8.53
CA VAL A 42 -1.63 -2.30 -9.29
C VAL A 42 -1.20 -2.72 -10.70
N GLU A 43 -0.39 -1.92 -11.39
CA GLU A 43 0.21 -2.31 -12.67
C GLU A 43 1.07 -3.57 -12.53
N GLU A 44 1.88 -3.66 -11.48
CA GLU A 44 2.67 -4.87 -11.21
C GLU A 44 1.78 -6.09 -10.95
N ALA A 45 0.68 -5.93 -10.21
CA ALA A 45 -0.29 -7.00 -9.97
C ALA A 45 -0.87 -7.57 -11.28
N TYR A 46 -1.21 -6.71 -12.25
CA TYR A 46 -1.62 -7.17 -13.58
C TYR A 46 -0.50 -7.91 -14.31
N LYS A 47 0.71 -7.34 -14.31
CA LYS A 47 1.86 -7.96 -14.98
C LYS A 47 2.13 -9.36 -14.46
N GLY A 48 2.15 -9.57 -13.15
CA GLY A 48 2.43 -10.87 -12.54
C GLY A 48 1.46 -11.97 -12.97
N VAL A 49 0.19 -11.62 -13.15
CA VAL A 49 -0.81 -12.53 -13.73
C VAL A 49 -0.56 -12.74 -15.21
N ASP A 50 -0.39 -11.66 -15.97
CA ASP A 50 -0.25 -11.74 -17.43
C ASP A 50 1.00 -12.52 -17.88
N CYS A 51 2.09 -12.51 -17.08
CA CYS A 51 3.28 -13.33 -17.32
C CYS A 51 3.24 -14.71 -16.65
N GLY A 52 2.23 -14.99 -15.81
CA GLY A 52 2.07 -16.27 -15.11
C GLY A 52 3.05 -16.49 -13.94
N ASP A 53 3.65 -15.42 -13.40
CA ASP A 53 4.64 -15.51 -12.31
C ASP A 53 3.99 -15.73 -10.94
N GLY A 54 2.71 -15.34 -10.77
CA GLY A 54 1.97 -15.48 -9.51
C GLY A 54 0.56 -14.91 -9.56
N GLY A 55 -0.08 -14.83 -8.39
CA GLY A 55 -1.41 -14.23 -8.23
C GLY A 55 -1.41 -12.70 -8.38
N PRO A 56 -2.59 -12.05 -8.39
CA PRO A 56 -2.77 -10.61 -8.67
C PRO A 56 -2.33 -9.68 -7.54
N PHE A 57 -1.04 -9.73 -7.16
CA PHE A 57 -0.47 -8.87 -6.12
C PHE A 57 0.77 -8.16 -6.61
N GLY A 58 0.86 -6.87 -6.28
CA GLY A 58 2.01 -6.03 -6.59
C GLY A 58 2.40 -5.15 -5.41
N ALA A 59 3.67 -4.80 -5.35
CA ALA A 59 4.25 -3.97 -4.31
C ALA A 59 5.34 -3.04 -4.86
N VAL A 60 5.46 -1.86 -4.26
CA VAL A 60 6.44 -0.83 -4.63
C VAL A 60 7.09 -0.28 -3.36
N VAL A 61 8.41 -0.24 -3.34
CA VAL A 61 9.19 0.44 -2.27
C VAL A 61 9.68 1.79 -2.80
N VAL A 62 9.42 2.83 -2.01
CA VAL A 62 9.72 4.23 -2.34
C VAL A 62 10.70 4.81 -1.31
N HIS A 63 11.67 5.58 -1.78
CA HIS A 63 12.60 6.34 -0.95
C HIS A 63 12.75 7.74 -1.55
N ASN A 64 12.49 8.79 -0.77
CA ASN A 64 12.53 10.19 -1.22
C ASN A 64 11.75 10.44 -2.52
N ASP A 65 10.51 9.96 -2.59
CA ASP A 65 9.60 10.08 -3.75
C ASP A 65 10.07 9.36 -5.04
N GLU A 66 11.11 8.54 -4.93
CA GLU A 66 11.61 7.71 -6.01
C GLU A 66 11.34 6.24 -5.76
N ILE A 67 10.93 5.52 -6.81
CA ILE A 67 10.74 4.07 -6.75
C ILE A 67 12.10 3.39 -6.69
N VAL A 68 12.37 2.72 -5.56
CA VAL A 68 13.54 1.87 -5.39
C VAL A 68 13.30 0.54 -6.10
N VAL A 69 12.15 -0.09 -5.84
CA VAL A 69 11.74 -1.37 -6.42
C VAL A 69 10.25 -1.35 -6.73
N SER A 70 9.85 -1.96 -7.84
CA SER A 70 8.48 -2.37 -8.12
C SER A 70 8.49 -3.83 -8.55
N CYS A 71 7.66 -4.66 -7.92
CA CYS A 71 7.57 -6.08 -8.25
C CYS A 71 6.18 -6.63 -7.96
N HIS A 72 5.94 -7.85 -8.41
CA HIS A 72 4.70 -8.59 -8.22
C HIS A 72 4.93 -9.92 -7.51
N ASN A 73 3.84 -10.64 -7.28
CA ASN A 73 3.87 -12.00 -6.76
C ASN A 73 4.68 -12.91 -7.70
N MET A 74 5.67 -13.60 -7.16
CA MET A 74 6.59 -14.48 -7.89
C MET A 74 6.49 -15.94 -7.43
N VAL A 75 5.42 -16.33 -6.72
CA VAL A 75 5.32 -17.65 -6.09
C VAL A 75 5.44 -18.78 -7.10
N LEU A 76 4.72 -18.69 -8.23
CA LEU A 76 4.77 -19.71 -9.28
C LEU A 76 6.14 -19.69 -9.97
N ARG A 77 6.65 -18.49 -10.26
CA ARG A 77 7.93 -18.31 -10.95
C ARG A 77 9.13 -18.86 -10.18
N HIS A 78 9.12 -18.71 -8.85
CA HIS A 78 10.22 -19.12 -8.00
C HIS A 78 9.99 -20.46 -7.30
N THR A 79 8.79 -21.04 -7.42
CA THR A 79 8.41 -22.24 -6.65
C THR A 79 8.70 -22.02 -5.15
N ASP A 80 8.35 -20.82 -4.68
CA ASP A 80 8.63 -20.34 -3.32
C ASP A 80 7.35 -19.72 -2.75
N PRO A 81 6.69 -20.38 -1.78
CA PRO A 81 5.45 -19.87 -1.20
C PRO A 81 5.64 -18.54 -0.45
N THR A 82 6.89 -18.13 -0.17
CA THR A 82 7.21 -16.86 0.48
C THR A 82 7.45 -15.72 -0.50
N ALA A 83 7.50 -15.99 -1.82
CA ALA A 83 7.79 -15.01 -2.86
C ALA A 83 6.58 -14.10 -3.20
N HIS A 84 5.88 -13.63 -2.16
CA HIS A 84 4.84 -12.61 -2.27
C HIS A 84 5.44 -11.28 -2.72
N ALA A 85 4.59 -10.40 -3.25
CA ALA A 85 5.02 -9.12 -3.81
C ALA A 85 5.78 -8.27 -2.78
N GLU A 86 5.27 -8.17 -1.55
CA GLU A 86 5.85 -7.35 -0.49
C GLU A 86 7.16 -7.93 0.05
N VAL A 87 7.22 -9.25 0.25
CA VAL A 87 8.46 -9.93 0.68
C VAL A 87 9.54 -9.78 -0.39
N THR A 88 9.18 -9.93 -1.66
CA THR A 88 10.09 -9.72 -2.79
C THR A 88 10.55 -8.27 -2.85
N ALA A 89 9.64 -7.30 -2.67
CA ALA A 89 9.96 -5.87 -2.69
C ALA A 89 10.95 -5.50 -1.58
N VAL A 90 10.71 -5.96 -0.35
CA VAL A 90 11.62 -5.76 0.79
C VAL A 90 12.99 -6.37 0.47
N ARG A 91 13.02 -7.63 0.01
CA ARG A 91 14.27 -8.35 -0.31
C ARG A 91 15.10 -7.61 -1.36
N GLU A 92 14.47 -7.18 -2.46
CA GLU A 92 15.15 -6.48 -3.54
C GLU A 92 15.53 -5.04 -3.15
N ALA A 93 14.73 -4.35 -2.33
CA ALA A 93 15.08 -3.02 -1.83
C ALA A 93 16.31 -3.09 -0.91
N CYS A 94 16.36 -4.06 0.01
CA CYS A 94 17.53 -4.28 0.87
C CYS A 94 18.80 -4.54 0.05
N LYS A 95 18.72 -5.37 -1.00
CA LYS A 95 19.84 -5.61 -1.93
C LYS A 95 20.25 -4.35 -2.67
N LYS A 96 19.31 -3.61 -3.25
CA LYS A 96 19.57 -2.43 -4.07
C LYS A 96 20.16 -1.27 -3.26
N LEU A 97 19.70 -1.09 -2.03
CA LEU A 97 20.19 -0.04 -1.12
C LEU A 97 21.35 -0.51 -0.24
N ASN A 98 21.75 -1.78 -0.35
CA ASN A 98 22.79 -2.42 0.44
C ASN A 98 22.64 -2.19 1.96
N LYS A 99 21.43 -2.40 2.48
CA LYS A 99 21.09 -2.25 3.90
C LYS A 99 19.95 -3.20 4.29
N ILE A 100 19.91 -3.58 5.56
CA ILE A 100 18.88 -4.48 6.10
C ILE A 100 17.69 -3.73 6.70
N GLU A 101 17.89 -2.44 7.04
CA GLU A 101 16.85 -1.55 7.54
C GLU A 101 16.48 -0.52 6.46
N LEU A 102 15.19 -0.36 6.25
CA LEU A 102 14.55 0.49 5.26
C LEU A 102 13.73 1.60 5.95
N SER A 103 14.23 2.12 7.07
CA SER A 103 13.53 3.08 7.94
C SER A 103 13.25 4.45 7.32
N ASP A 104 13.94 4.78 6.24
CA ASP A 104 13.69 5.96 5.42
C ASP A 104 12.70 5.68 4.26
N CYS A 105 12.34 4.41 4.03
CA CYS A 105 11.50 3.97 2.92
C CYS A 105 10.02 3.82 3.31
N GLU A 106 9.17 3.79 2.29
CA GLU A 106 7.73 3.54 2.34
C GLU A 106 7.39 2.38 1.40
N ILE A 107 6.34 1.63 1.70
CA ILE A 107 5.86 0.55 0.83
C ILE A 107 4.39 0.74 0.45
N TYR A 108 4.10 0.46 -0.80
CA TYR A 108 2.77 0.50 -1.40
C TYR A 108 2.40 -0.91 -1.87
N ALA A 109 1.30 -1.45 -1.39
CA ALA A 109 0.82 -2.78 -1.76
C ALA A 109 -0.54 -2.71 -2.46
N SER A 110 -0.73 -3.48 -3.54
CA SER A 110 -2.02 -3.49 -4.24
C SER A 110 -3.15 -4.05 -3.38
N CYS A 111 -2.84 -4.91 -2.42
CA CYS A 111 -3.79 -5.49 -1.46
C CYS A 111 -3.24 -5.38 -0.03
N GLU A 112 -4.14 -5.48 0.94
CA GLU A 112 -3.80 -5.63 2.35
C GLU A 112 -2.82 -6.82 2.53
N PRO A 113 -1.64 -6.59 3.12
CA PRO A 113 -0.64 -7.64 3.24
C PRO A 113 -1.09 -8.80 4.13
N CYS A 114 -0.60 -10.02 3.86
CA CYS A 114 -0.81 -11.14 4.78
C CYS A 114 0.14 -11.04 6.01
N PRO A 115 -0.05 -11.87 7.05
CA PRO A 115 0.78 -11.82 8.26
C PRO A 115 2.29 -11.95 8.01
N MET A 116 2.69 -12.80 7.06
CA MET A 116 4.08 -12.94 6.64
C MET A 116 4.63 -11.63 6.06
N CYS A 117 3.89 -11.02 5.13
CA CYS A 117 4.27 -9.77 4.49
C CYS A 117 4.32 -8.62 5.51
N PHE A 118 3.35 -8.54 6.43
CA PHE A 118 3.39 -7.60 7.54
C PHE A 118 4.63 -7.79 8.43
N GLY A 119 4.98 -9.03 8.76
CA GLY A 119 6.20 -9.35 9.49
C GLY A 119 7.46 -8.87 8.76
N ALA A 120 7.56 -9.11 7.45
CA ALA A 120 8.69 -8.65 6.64
C ALA A 120 8.81 -7.11 6.61
N ILE A 121 7.69 -6.41 6.41
CA ILE A 121 7.63 -4.93 6.44
C ILE A 121 8.07 -4.43 7.81
N HIS A 122 7.53 -4.98 8.89
CA HIS A 122 7.86 -4.56 10.26
C HIS A 122 9.34 -4.79 10.60
N LEU A 123 9.87 -5.97 10.30
CA LEU A 123 11.26 -6.34 10.59
C LEU A 123 12.27 -5.52 9.77
N SER A 124 11.88 -5.10 8.56
CA SER A 124 12.69 -4.20 7.73
C SER A 124 12.65 -2.73 8.15
N ARG A 125 11.90 -2.38 9.20
CA ARG A 125 11.77 -1.01 9.74
C ARG A 125 11.14 0.02 8.80
N ILE A 126 10.50 -0.40 7.70
CA ILE A 126 9.76 0.52 6.82
C ILE A 126 8.81 1.38 7.65
N LYS A 127 8.83 2.69 7.42
CA LYS A 127 8.11 3.65 8.27
C LYS A 127 6.63 3.75 7.95
N ARG A 128 6.24 3.35 6.74
CA ARG A 128 4.88 3.54 6.22
C ARG A 128 4.47 2.47 5.21
N LEU A 129 3.29 1.89 5.41
CA LEU A 129 2.60 0.99 4.50
C LEU A 129 1.32 1.65 4.00
N VAL A 130 1.14 1.75 2.69
CA VAL A 130 -0.12 2.10 2.04
C VAL A 130 -0.64 0.91 1.25
N TYR A 131 -1.90 0.53 1.43
CA TYR A 131 -2.48 -0.57 0.65
C TYR A 131 -3.81 -0.21 -0.02
N GLY A 132 -4.13 -0.87 -1.14
CA GLY A 132 -5.33 -0.59 -1.94
C GLY A 132 -6.54 -1.43 -1.55
N ALA A 133 -6.62 -2.62 -2.12
CA ALA A 133 -7.70 -3.57 -1.87
C ALA A 133 -7.61 -4.13 -0.46
N LYS A 134 -8.75 -4.50 0.13
CA LYS A 134 -8.76 -5.25 1.39
C LYS A 134 -8.54 -6.74 1.16
N ALA A 135 -8.14 -7.45 2.20
CA ALA A 135 -8.01 -8.90 2.20
C ALA A 135 -9.27 -9.61 1.68
N GLU A 136 -10.47 -9.08 1.98
CA GLU A 136 -11.73 -9.67 1.54
C GLU A 136 -11.87 -9.77 0.01
N ALA A 137 -11.24 -8.88 -0.76
CA ALA A 137 -11.24 -8.96 -2.22
C ALA A 137 -10.44 -10.15 -2.75
N ALA A 138 -9.33 -10.50 -2.09
CA ALA A 138 -8.56 -11.70 -2.42
C ALA A 138 -9.31 -12.96 -1.99
N ILE A 139 -9.91 -12.95 -0.80
CA ILE A 139 -10.69 -14.08 -0.27
C ILE A 139 -11.86 -14.42 -1.21
N ALA A 140 -12.55 -13.39 -1.73
CA ALA A 140 -13.68 -13.58 -2.64
C ALA A 140 -13.35 -14.34 -3.94
N ILE A 141 -12.07 -14.36 -4.35
CA ILE A 141 -11.63 -15.10 -5.54
C ILE A 141 -10.84 -16.38 -5.20
N GLY A 142 -10.89 -16.83 -3.94
CA GLY A 142 -10.41 -18.15 -3.52
C GLY A 142 -9.11 -18.16 -2.72
N PHE A 143 -8.54 -17.02 -2.34
CA PHE A 143 -7.42 -16.97 -1.39
C PHE A 143 -7.86 -17.29 0.04
N ASP A 144 -6.94 -17.84 0.83
CA ASP A 144 -7.15 -18.26 2.21
C ASP A 144 -7.54 -17.08 3.13
N ASP A 145 -8.42 -17.34 4.11
CA ASP A 145 -8.91 -16.34 5.06
C ASP A 145 -7.90 -16.00 6.17
N PHE A 146 -6.78 -16.74 6.26
CA PHE A 146 -5.65 -16.46 7.14
C PHE A 146 -5.13 -15.02 7.04
N ILE A 147 -5.29 -14.37 5.88
CA ILE A 147 -4.95 -12.95 5.68
C ILE A 147 -5.69 -12.06 6.67
N ALA A 148 -6.99 -12.32 6.89
CA ALA A 148 -7.88 -11.54 7.72
C ALA A 148 -7.74 -11.83 9.22
N ASP A 149 -7.55 -13.10 9.59
CA ASP A 149 -7.70 -13.55 10.96
C ASP A 149 -6.47 -13.27 11.84
N ALA A 150 -5.27 -13.39 11.27
CA ALA A 150 -4.03 -13.21 12.01
C ALA A 150 -3.68 -11.72 12.29
N LEU A 151 -4.23 -10.77 11.54
CA LEU A 151 -4.10 -9.33 11.82
C LEU A 151 -5.17 -8.83 12.79
N ARG A 152 -6.41 -9.34 12.68
CA ARG A 152 -7.50 -8.96 13.58
C ARG A 152 -7.34 -9.55 14.99
N GLY A 153 -6.66 -10.69 15.14
CA GLY A 153 -6.35 -11.30 16.44
C GLY A 153 -5.18 -10.67 17.21
N THR A 154 -4.40 -9.76 16.60
CA THR A 154 -3.14 -9.22 17.16
C THR A 154 -3.22 -7.76 17.60
N GLY A 155 -4.43 -7.20 17.75
CA GLY A 155 -4.71 -5.82 18.16
C GLY A 155 -4.11 -5.36 19.51
N PHE A 156 -3.30 -6.19 20.18
CA PHE A 156 -2.65 -5.93 21.46
C PHE A 156 -1.20 -5.38 21.36
N TYR A 157 -0.60 -5.27 20.17
CA TYR A 157 0.77 -4.74 19.99
C TYR A 157 0.81 -3.33 19.39
N GLN A 158 0.17 -2.36 20.05
CA GLN A 158 0.26 -0.92 19.74
C GLN A 158 1.61 -0.30 20.16
N LYS A 159 2.73 -0.80 19.63
CA LYS A 159 4.05 -0.13 19.72
C LYS A 159 4.88 -0.19 18.44
N ALA A 160 4.26 -0.39 17.28
CA ALA A 160 4.98 -0.25 16.02
C ALA A 160 5.00 1.22 15.58
N GLN A 161 6.20 1.78 15.33
CA GLN A 161 6.39 3.08 14.67
C GLN A 161 6.10 3.00 13.15
N LEU A 162 5.11 2.19 12.76
CA LEU A 162 4.72 1.96 11.37
C LEU A 162 3.37 2.64 11.12
N GLU A 163 3.33 3.60 10.21
CA GLU A 163 2.07 4.15 9.72
C GLU A 163 1.43 3.16 8.74
N ILE A 164 0.18 2.77 8.97
CA ILE A 164 -0.59 1.92 8.07
C ILE A 164 -1.79 2.71 7.56
N LYS A 165 -1.90 2.86 6.24
CA LYS A 165 -2.99 3.58 5.57
C LYS A 165 -3.62 2.71 4.51
N ARG A 166 -4.95 2.56 4.54
CA ARG A 166 -5.70 2.09 3.37
C ARG A 166 -5.93 3.28 2.43
N ALA A 167 -5.72 3.07 1.15
CA ALA A 167 -6.08 4.04 0.13
C ALA A 167 -7.59 4.22 0.05
N ASP A 168 -8.03 5.41 -0.35
CA ASP A 168 -9.41 5.79 -0.55
C ASP A 168 -9.72 6.06 -2.03
N GLY A 169 -11.00 6.25 -2.34
CA GLY A 169 -11.48 6.64 -3.66
C GLY A 169 -10.96 5.74 -4.80
N ASN A 170 -10.39 6.38 -5.81
CA ASN A 170 -9.92 5.71 -7.02
C ASN A 170 -8.83 4.68 -6.72
N GLY A 171 -7.93 4.95 -5.76
CA GLY A 171 -6.83 4.04 -5.40
C GLY A 171 -7.31 2.68 -4.90
N ALA A 172 -8.30 2.66 -4.01
CA ALA A 172 -8.94 1.43 -3.55
C ALA A 172 -9.67 0.72 -4.70
N ALA A 173 -10.42 1.48 -5.51
CA ALA A 173 -11.23 0.93 -6.59
C ALA A 173 -10.37 0.22 -7.66
N ILE A 174 -9.26 0.84 -8.11
CA ILE A 174 -8.39 0.22 -9.12
C ILE A 174 -7.73 -1.06 -8.60
N ALA A 175 -7.43 -1.10 -7.30
CA ALA A 175 -6.83 -2.25 -6.66
C ALA A 175 -7.80 -3.43 -6.54
N GLU A 176 -9.05 -3.17 -6.12
CA GLU A 176 -10.09 -4.20 -6.05
C GLU A 176 -10.44 -4.75 -7.43
N GLN A 177 -10.42 -3.91 -8.47
CA GLN A 177 -10.68 -4.33 -9.85
C GLN A 177 -9.69 -5.35 -10.40
N VAL A 178 -8.44 -5.39 -9.92
CA VAL A 178 -7.44 -6.36 -10.39
C VAL A 178 -7.96 -7.78 -10.18
N PHE A 179 -8.51 -8.06 -8.99
CA PHE A 179 -9.01 -9.37 -8.60
C PHE A 179 -10.13 -9.85 -9.54
N GLU A 180 -11.12 -8.99 -9.82
CA GLU A 180 -12.22 -9.33 -10.73
C GLU A 180 -11.73 -9.55 -12.18
N LYS A 181 -10.84 -8.68 -12.68
CA LYS A 181 -10.36 -8.72 -14.06
C LYS A 181 -9.38 -9.87 -14.34
N THR A 182 -8.81 -10.46 -13.31
CA THR A 182 -7.79 -11.51 -13.43
C THR A 182 -8.25 -12.88 -12.96
N LYS A 183 -9.44 -13.01 -12.36
CA LYS A 183 -9.94 -14.25 -11.75
C LYS A 183 -9.87 -15.50 -12.65
N GLU A 184 -10.00 -15.34 -13.97
CA GLU A 184 -9.96 -16.44 -14.94
C GLU A 184 -8.56 -16.71 -15.51
N LYS A 185 -7.60 -15.82 -15.22
CA LYS A 185 -6.26 -15.81 -15.82
C LYS A 185 -5.18 -16.48 -14.98
N PHE A 186 -5.40 -16.66 -13.69
CA PHE A 186 -4.45 -17.36 -12.82
C PHE A 186 -5.11 -18.58 -12.18
N ARG A 187 -4.29 -19.56 -11.79
CA ARG A 187 -4.75 -20.75 -11.07
C ARG A 187 -4.22 -20.72 -9.65
N MET A 188 -5.12 -21.00 -8.70
CA MET A 188 -4.74 -21.31 -7.33
C MET A 188 -4.02 -22.67 -7.32
N TYR A 189 -2.93 -22.76 -6.55
CA TYR A 189 -2.12 -23.95 -6.37
C TYR A 189 -2.42 -24.63 -5.04
#